data_AF-A0A377XNW6-F1
#
_entry.id   AF-A0A377XNW6-F1
#
_cell.length_a   1.000
_cell.length_b   1.000
_cell.length_c   1.000
_cell.angle_alpha   90.00
_cell.angle_beta   90.00
_cell.angle_gamma   90.00
#
_symmetry.space_group_name_H-M   'P 1'
#
loop_
_entity.id
_entity.type
_entity.pdbx_description
1 polymer ?
#
loop_
_entity_poly.entity_id
_entity_poly.type
_entity_poly.pdbx_seq_one_letter_code
_entity_poly.pdbx_strand_id
1 'polypeptide(L)'
;MSKNKTLSGGVAWFFISNLFPAISALLIFSLASRLISPSELGTVALATTIATVLTSLCAVGFGDALIQCKEITKIHLNTVFTVCICVSLFVYVMSVTLIETINLDAFTHLFRVVYPLTAFKIILDSCAIVPLSYLTRTMEFKSIALRTMYCSLASFILCIPILYYGGGVWAIVASQLTTSAVSFFNIN
;
A
#
# COMPACT_ATOMS: atom_id res chain seq x y z
N MET A 1 24.39 -17.66 27.71
CA MET A 1 24.26 -16.23 27.33
C MET A 1 24.52 -16.08 25.84
N SER A 2 23.49 -16.10 24.99
CA SER A 2 23.57 -15.69 23.57
C SER A 2 22.15 -15.49 23.02
N LYS A 3 21.55 -14.34 23.30
CA LYS A 3 20.21 -13.95 22.81
C LYS A 3 20.21 -12.63 22.01
N ASN A 4 21.35 -11.97 21.86
CA ASN A 4 21.41 -10.58 21.35
C ASN A 4 21.70 -10.43 19.84
N LYS A 5 22.17 -11.47 19.13
CA LYS A 5 22.48 -11.34 17.69
C LYS A 5 21.29 -11.61 16.76
N THR A 6 20.27 -12.34 17.22
CA THR A 6 19.05 -12.62 16.43
C THR A 6 18.01 -11.51 16.54
N LEU A 7 17.94 -10.81 17.69
CA LEU A 7 17.06 -9.67 17.90
C LEU A 7 17.52 -8.41 17.14
N SER A 8 18.83 -8.14 17.07
CA SER A 8 19.32 -6.97 16.32
C SER A 8 19.19 -7.14 14.80
N GLY A 9 19.38 -8.36 14.29
CA GLY A 9 19.21 -8.68 12.87
C GLY A 9 17.75 -8.53 12.42
N GLY A 10 16.79 -9.08 13.17
CA GLY A 10 15.36 -9.01 12.83
C GLY A 10 14.82 -7.58 12.82
N VAL A 11 15.21 -6.77 13.82
CA VAL A 11 14.83 -5.35 13.91
C VAL A 11 15.44 -4.54 12.77
N ALA A 12 16.72 -4.75 12.45
CA ALA A 12 17.36 -4.08 11.31
C ALA A 12 16.68 -4.42 9.98
N TRP A 13 16.31 -5.68 9.76
CA TRP A 13 15.55 -6.11 8.59
C TRP A 13 14.14 -5.50 8.54
N PHE A 14 13.47 -5.37 9.68
CA PHE A 14 12.18 -4.68 9.76
C PHE A 14 12.31 -3.20 9.38
N PHE A 15 13.32 -2.50 9.89
CA PHE A 15 13.61 -1.12 9.49
C PHE A 15 13.88 -1.02 7.99
N ILE A 16 14.75 -1.87 7.44
CA ILE A 16 15.05 -1.90 6.00
C ILE A 16 13.77 -2.13 5.17
N SER A 17 12.89 -3.03 5.62
CA SER A 17 11.64 -3.34 4.93
C SER A 17 10.67 -2.17 4.86
N ASN A 18 10.71 -1.24 5.82
CA ASN A 18 9.83 -0.07 5.85
C ASN A 18 10.49 1.18 5.24
N LEU A 19 11.79 1.38 5.48
CA LEU A 19 12.55 2.52 4.97
C LEU A 19 12.76 2.45 3.46
N PHE A 20 13.05 1.26 2.92
CA PHE A 20 13.40 1.15 1.50
C PHE A 20 12.24 1.54 0.56
N PRO A 21 11.00 1.05 0.75
CA PRO A 21 9.85 1.54 -0.01
C PRO A 21 9.61 3.03 0.18
N ALA A 22 9.72 3.54 1.41
CA ALA A 22 9.49 4.95 1.69
C ALA A 22 10.48 5.86 0.93
N ILE A 23 11.77 5.49 0.90
CA ILE A 23 12.79 6.19 0.12
C ILE A 23 12.49 6.09 -1.37
N SER A 24 12.11 4.91 -1.88
CA SER A 24 11.76 4.75 -3.30
C SER A 24 10.56 5.61 -3.71
N ALA A 25 9.53 5.68 -2.86
CA ALA A 25 8.34 6.48 -3.08
C ALA A 25 8.68 7.98 -3.05
N LEU A 26 9.51 8.41 -2.11
CA LEU A 26 10.01 9.80 -2.04
C LEU A 26 10.81 10.19 -3.29
N LEU A 27 11.66 9.30 -3.81
CA LEU A 27 12.41 9.54 -5.04
C LEU A 27 11.48 9.66 -6.25
N ILE A 28 10.53 8.75 -6.40
CA ILE A 28 9.53 8.80 -7.49
C ILE A 28 8.72 10.09 -7.38
N PHE A 29 8.24 10.44 -6.19
CA PHE A 29 7.50 11.67 -5.96
C PHE A 29 8.32 12.92 -6.30
N SER A 30 9.58 12.98 -5.87
CA SER A 30 10.49 14.08 -6.16
C SER A 30 10.73 14.24 -7.67
N LEU A 31 10.96 13.13 -8.39
CA LEU A 31 11.14 13.15 -9.84
C LEU A 31 9.85 13.54 -10.56
N ALA A 32 8.71 12.95 -10.17
CA ALA A 32 7.40 13.26 -10.72
C ALA A 32 7.02 14.73 -10.49
N SER A 33 7.38 15.31 -9.34
CA SER A 33 7.11 16.71 -9.03
C SER A 33 7.76 17.72 -9.98
N ARG A 34 8.84 17.32 -10.66
CA ARG A 34 9.51 18.16 -11.65
C ARG A 34 8.84 18.14 -13.02
N LEU A 35 8.04 17.11 -13.32
CA LEU A 35 7.38 16.92 -14.61
C LEU A 35 5.89 17.34 -14.60
N ILE A 36 5.30 17.50 -13.43
CA ILE A 36 3.85 17.68 -13.23
C ILE A 36 3.56 19.11 -12.78
N SER A 37 2.42 19.66 -13.20
CA SER A 37 1.97 20.97 -12.70
C SER A 37 1.51 20.89 -11.24
N PRO A 38 1.67 21.93 -10.41
CA PRO A 38 1.27 21.90 -9.00
C PRO A 38 -0.22 21.54 -8.77
N SER A 39 -1.10 21.87 -9.73
CA SER A 39 -2.51 21.49 -9.73
C SER A 39 -2.75 19.98 -9.86
N GLU A 40 -2.04 19.33 -10.79
CA GLU A 40 -2.10 17.88 -11.02
C GLU A 40 -1.50 17.11 -9.85
N LEU A 41 -0.40 17.62 -9.30
CA LEU A 41 0.25 17.03 -8.13
C LEU A 41 -0.63 17.09 -6.89
N GLY A 42 -1.32 18.21 -6.66
CA GLY A 42 -2.32 18.34 -5.61
C GLY A 42 -3.47 17.34 -5.75
N THR A 43 -3.91 17.09 -6.99
CA THR A 43 -4.95 16.10 -7.30
C THR A 43 -4.56 14.68 -6.88
N VAL A 44 -3.34 14.26 -7.23
CA VAL A 44 -2.82 12.92 -6.86
C VAL A 44 -2.56 12.81 -5.37
N ALA A 45 -2.00 13.86 -4.77
CA ALA A 45 -1.76 13.91 -3.33
C ALA A 45 -3.07 13.74 -2.56
N LEU A 46 -4.12 14.50 -2.92
CA LEU A 46 -5.44 14.38 -2.32
C LEU A 46 -6.02 12.96 -2.48
N ALA A 47 -5.95 12.39 -3.69
CA ALA A 47 -6.45 11.04 -3.94
C ALA A 47 -5.72 10.00 -3.08
N THR A 48 -4.40 10.12 -2.99
CA THR A 48 -3.56 9.22 -2.19
C THR A 48 -3.81 9.37 -0.70
N THR A 49 -3.94 10.60 -0.19
CA THR A 49 -4.25 10.85 1.22
C THR A 49 -5.59 10.24 1.59
N ILE A 50 -6.65 10.46 0.80
CA ILE A 50 -7.96 9.88 1.04
C ILE A 50 -7.87 8.35 1.02
N ALA A 51 -7.25 7.77 -0.01
CA ALA A 51 -7.08 6.32 -0.11
C ALA A 51 -6.31 5.75 1.10
N THR A 52 -5.23 6.40 1.53
CA THR A 52 -4.41 5.95 2.66
C THR A 52 -5.21 5.98 3.96
N VAL A 53 -5.95 7.06 4.23
CA VAL A 53 -6.81 7.16 5.41
C VAL A 53 -7.86 6.06 5.42
N LEU A 54 -8.51 5.80 4.28
CA LEU A 54 -9.50 4.74 4.14
C LEU A 54 -8.90 3.35 4.34
N THR A 55 -7.73 3.07 3.75
CA THR A 55 -7.01 1.81 3.97
C THR A 55 -6.64 1.64 5.45
N SER A 56 -6.15 2.70 6.11
CA SER A 56 -5.86 2.65 7.54
C SER A 56 -7.11 2.30 8.34
N LEU A 57 -8.26 2.90 8.06
CA LEU A 57 -9.52 2.55 8.73
C LEU A 57 -9.93 1.09 8.52
N CYS A 58 -9.72 0.53 7.33
CA CYS A 58 -9.98 -0.89 7.05
C CYS A 58 -9.00 -1.82 7.79
N ALA A 59 -7.76 -1.37 7.99
CA ALA A 59 -6.67 -2.15 8.55
C ALA A 59 -6.52 -2.03 10.08
N VAL A 60 -7.10 -0.99 10.69
CA VAL A 60 -6.96 -0.70 12.12
C VAL A 60 -7.43 -1.89 12.95
N GLY A 61 -6.51 -2.45 13.72
CA GLY A 61 -6.79 -3.45 14.74
C GLY A 61 -6.86 -4.90 14.25
N PHE A 62 -7.24 -5.19 13.00
CA PHE A 62 -7.32 -6.59 12.53
C PHE A 62 -5.95 -7.25 12.43
N GLY A 63 -4.96 -6.52 11.88
CA GLY A 63 -3.60 -7.03 11.76
C GLY A 63 -2.93 -7.27 13.12
N ASP A 64 -3.10 -6.33 14.05
CA ASP A 64 -2.54 -6.39 15.41
C ASP A 64 -3.26 -7.41 16.29
N ALA A 65 -4.59 -7.55 16.16
CA ALA A 65 -5.37 -8.57 16.86
C ALA A 65 -4.93 -9.98 16.46
N LEU A 66 -4.64 -10.20 15.17
CA LEU A 66 -4.07 -11.47 14.69
C LEU A 66 -2.71 -11.76 15.35
N ILE A 67 -1.84 -10.74 15.44
CA ILE A 67 -0.50 -10.88 16.02
C ILE A 67 -0.59 -11.19 17.53
N GLN A 68 -1.51 -10.55 18.25
CA GLN A 68 -1.68 -10.72 19.70
C GLN A 68 -2.46 -11.98 20.11
N CYS A 69 -3.23 -12.60 19.20
CA CYS A 69 -4.03 -13.79 19.50
C CYS A 69 -3.15 -14.98 19.88
N LYS A 70 -3.31 -15.58 21.07
CA LYS A 70 -2.47 -16.72 21.52
C LYS A 70 -2.59 -17.96 20.62
N GLU A 71 -3.80 -18.35 20.23
CA GLU A 71 -4.05 -19.47 19.32
C GLU A 71 -4.75 -18.97 18.04
N ILE A 72 -4.16 -19.28 16.89
CA ILE A 72 -4.78 -19.04 15.58
C ILE A 72 -5.16 -20.38 14.98
N THR A 73 -6.45 -20.55 14.75
CA THR A 73 -6.98 -21.60 13.88
C THR A 73 -7.18 -21.03 12.47
N LYS A 74 -7.15 -21.89 11.44
CA LYS A 74 -7.43 -21.51 10.04
C LYS A 74 -8.75 -20.74 9.87
N ILE A 75 -9.74 -21.03 10.73
CA ILE A 75 -11.04 -20.35 10.76
C ILE A 75 -10.87 -18.86 11.09
N HIS A 76 -10.04 -18.49 12.07
CA HIS A 76 -9.80 -17.09 12.43
C HIS A 76 -9.15 -16.30 11.30
N LEU A 77 -8.17 -16.91 10.60
CA LEU A 77 -7.55 -16.28 9.43
C LEU A 77 -8.57 -16.03 8.32
N ASN A 78 -9.40 -17.03 8.00
CA ASN A 78 -10.39 -16.91 6.94
C ASN A 78 -11.50 -15.90 7.28
N THR A 79 -11.92 -15.84 8.55
CA THR A 79 -12.90 -14.84 9.01
C THR A 79 -12.34 -13.43 8.90
N VAL A 80 -11.13 -13.18 9.40
CA VAL A 80 -10.51 -11.84 9.31
C VAL A 80 -10.27 -11.45 7.85
N PHE A 81 -9.80 -12.39 7.02
CA PHE A 81 -9.64 -12.15 5.59
C PHE A 81 -10.96 -11.74 4.92
N THR A 82 -12.03 -12.49 5.19
CA THR A 82 -13.36 -12.20 4.63
C THR A 82 -13.88 -10.85 5.10
N VAL A 83 -13.73 -10.52 6.39
CA VAL A 83 -14.13 -9.22 6.94
C VAL A 83 -13.33 -8.08 6.33
N CYS A 84 -12.00 -8.21 6.23
CA CYS A 84 -11.15 -7.19 5.61
C CYS A 84 -11.53 -6.97 4.14
N ILE A 85 -11.85 -8.03 3.38
CA ILE A 85 -12.33 -7.89 1.99
C ILE A 85 -13.71 -7.21 1.95
N CYS A 86 -14.66 -7.65 2.77
CA CYS A 86 -16.00 -7.05 2.78
C CYS A 86 -15.96 -5.56 3.15
N VAL A 87 -15.18 -5.19 4.18
CA VAL A 87 -15.04 -3.80 4.62
C VAL A 87 -14.31 -2.97 3.57
N SER A 88 -13.19 -3.46 3.01
CA SER A 88 -12.46 -2.72 1.98
C SER A 88 -13.26 -2.55 0.70
N LEU A 89 -14.03 -3.55 0.28
CA LEU A 89 -14.94 -3.43 -0.86
C LEU A 89 -16.06 -2.42 -0.58
N PHE A 90 -16.66 -2.47 0.60
CA PHE A 90 -17.70 -1.51 1.00
C PHE A 90 -17.15 -0.08 1.00
N VAL A 91 -15.98 0.14 1.60
CA VAL A 91 -15.32 1.44 1.65
C VAL A 91 -14.91 1.93 0.26
N TYR A 92 -14.41 1.04 -0.61
CA TYR A 92 -14.08 1.36 -1.99
C TYR A 92 -15.32 1.82 -2.78
N VAL A 93 -16.42 1.06 -2.74
CA VAL A 93 -17.65 1.41 -3.46
C VAL A 93 -18.20 2.72 -2.93
N MET A 94 -18.31 2.87 -1.61
CA MET A 94 -18.78 4.11 -1.00
C MET A 94 -17.95 5.31 -1.41
N SER A 95 -16.62 5.19 -1.41
CA SER A 95 -15.74 6.32 -1.71
C SER A 95 -15.79 6.74 -3.18
N VAL A 96 -15.83 5.78 -4.11
CA VAL A 96 -15.99 6.05 -5.55
C VAL A 96 -17.34 6.70 -5.83
N THR A 97 -18.43 6.18 -5.27
CA THR A 97 -19.77 6.76 -5.44
C THR A 97 -19.87 8.16 -4.82
N LEU A 98 -19.26 8.42 -3.66
CA LEU A 98 -19.21 9.78 -3.09
C LEU A 98 -18.50 10.76 -4.01
N ILE A 99 -17.39 10.37 -4.62
CA ILE A 99 -16.59 11.27 -5.47
C ILE A 99 -17.27 11.57 -6.80
N GLU A 100 -18.06 10.62 -7.31
CA GLU A 100 -18.87 10.83 -8.51
C GLU A 100 -20.09 11.71 -8.23
N THR A 101 -20.71 11.57 -7.06
CA THR A 101 -21.92 12.33 -6.68
C THR A 101 -21.62 13.74 -6.17
N ILE A 102 -20.47 13.96 -5.54
CA ILE A 102 -20.07 15.27 -5.02
C ILE A 102 -19.45 16.09 -6.15
N ASN A 103 -20.11 17.19 -6.52
CA ASN A 103 -19.54 18.24 -7.38
C ASN A 103 -18.82 19.27 -6.50
N LEU A 104 -17.55 19.00 -6.19
CA LEU A 104 -16.64 19.97 -5.59
C LEU A 104 -15.69 20.50 -6.67
N ASP A 105 -15.39 21.80 -6.66
CA ASP A 105 -14.41 22.41 -7.57
C ASP A 105 -13.00 21.80 -7.41
N ALA A 106 -12.71 21.20 -6.25
CA ALA A 106 -11.48 20.46 -5.99
C ALA A 106 -11.41 19.10 -6.72
N PHE A 107 -12.53 18.55 -7.19
CA PHE A 107 -12.60 17.28 -7.91
C PHE A 107 -12.57 17.50 -9.41
N THR A 108 -11.39 17.90 -9.91
CA THR A 108 -11.11 18.05 -11.34
C THR A 108 -11.42 16.76 -12.10
N HIS A 109 -11.63 16.84 -13.41
CA HIS A 109 -11.82 15.65 -14.27
C HIS A 109 -10.70 14.61 -14.09
N LEU A 110 -9.44 15.05 -13.93
CA LEU A 110 -8.31 14.18 -13.60
C LEU A 110 -8.49 13.42 -12.29
N PHE A 111 -9.04 14.05 -11.25
CA PHE A 111 -9.29 13.41 -9.95
C PHE A 111 -10.24 12.23 -10.09
N ARG A 112 -11.34 12.42 -10.83
CA ARG A 112 -12.37 11.38 -11.02
C ARG A 112 -11.85 10.17 -11.81
N VAL A 113 -10.85 10.35 -12.66
CA VAL A 113 -10.20 9.25 -13.40
C VAL A 113 -9.13 8.56 -12.55
N VAL A 114 -8.35 9.32 -11.79
CA VAL A 114 -7.21 8.81 -11.00
C VAL A 114 -7.65 8.15 -9.71
N TYR A 115 -8.69 8.68 -9.07
CA TYR A 115 -9.13 8.20 -7.76
C TYR A 115 -9.57 6.74 -7.75
N PRO A 116 -10.42 6.24 -8.69
CA PRO A 116 -10.84 4.84 -8.68
C PRO A 116 -9.67 3.86 -8.80
N LEU A 117 -8.64 4.22 -9.57
CA LEU A 117 -7.42 3.42 -9.72
C LEU A 117 -6.61 3.39 -8.43
N THR A 118 -6.50 4.53 -7.75
CA THR A 118 -5.78 4.62 -6.47
C THR A 118 -6.59 3.96 -5.35
N ALA A 119 -7.91 4.06 -5.36
CA ALA A 119 -8.80 3.42 -4.39
C ALA A 119 -8.82 1.89 -4.55
N PHE A 120 -8.54 1.35 -5.74
CA PHE A 120 -8.38 -0.09 -5.93
C PHE A 120 -7.26 -0.69 -5.05
N LYS A 121 -6.25 0.13 -4.72
CA LYS A 121 -5.19 -0.23 -3.77
C LYS A 121 -5.73 -0.62 -2.39
N ILE A 122 -6.85 -0.04 -1.94
CA ILE A 122 -7.45 -0.32 -0.63
C ILE A 122 -7.77 -1.82 -0.50
N ILE A 123 -8.29 -2.43 -1.56
CA ILE A 123 -8.63 -3.87 -1.61
C ILE A 123 -7.35 -4.70 -1.61
N LEU A 124 -6.38 -4.36 -2.44
CA LEU A 124 -5.09 -5.08 -2.53
C LEU A 124 -4.34 -5.05 -1.20
N ASP A 125 -4.26 -3.87 -0.58
CA ASP A 125 -3.58 -3.69 0.70
C ASP A 125 -4.31 -4.48 1.81
N SER A 126 -5.65 -4.50 1.81
CA SER A 126 -6.44 -5.26 2.78
C SER A 126 -6.22 -6.77 2.67
N CYS A 127 -6.10 -7.31 1.46
CA CYS A 127 -5.73 -8.71 1.22
C CYS A 127 -4.32 -9.03 1.73
N ALA A 128 -3.40 -8.07 1.68
CA ALA A 128 -2.02 -8.25 2.15
C ALA A 128 -1.90 -8.24 3.68
N ILE A 129 -2.88 -7.71 4.44
CA ILE A 129 -2.81 -7.60 5.90
C ILE A 129 -2.67 -8.97 6.57
N VAL A 130 -3.55 -9.92 6.26
CA VAL A 130 -3.57 -11.26 6.89
C VAL A 130 -2.24 -12.01 6.75
N PRO A 131 -1.68 -12.18 5.55
CA PRO A 131 -0.38 -12.81 5.36
C PRO A 131 0.78 -12.01 5.95
N LEU A 132 0.72 -10.67 5.92
CA LEU A 132 1.73 -9.81 6.53
C LEU A 132 1.74 -9.95 8.06
N SER A 133 0.57 -10.01 8.71
CA SER A 133 0.42 -10.30 10.13
C SER A 133 0.91 -11.69 10.49
N TYR A 134 0.64 -12.69 9.64
CA TYR A 134 1.13 -14.06 9.84
C TYR A 134 2.67 -14.13 9.81
N LEU A 135 3.31 -13.52 8.81
CA LEU A 135 4.77 -13.45 8.69
C LEU A 135 5.43 -12.62 9.82
N THR A 136 4.77 -11.54 10.23
CA THR A 136 5.23 -10.69 11.34
C THR A 136 5.22 -11.47 12.66
N ARG A 137 4.18 -12.29 12.87
CA ARG A 137 4.08 -13.19 14.02
C ARG A 137 5.18 -14.27 14.02
N THR A 138 5.53 -14.84 12.86
CA THR A 138 6.59 -15.85 12.78
C THR A 138 8.00 -15.27 12.90
N MET A 139 8.13 -13.94 13.09
CA MET A 139 9.42 -13.21 13.18
C MET A 139 10.32 -13.41 11.94
N GLU A 140 9.72 -13.74 10.79
CA GLU A 140 10.40 -13.97 9.50
C GLU A 140 10.68 -12.64 8.78
N PHE A 141 11.24 -11.67 9.51
CA PHE A 141 11.47 -10.30 9.01
C PHE A 141 12.39 -10.24 7.80
N LYS A 142 13.30 -11.21 7.65
CA LYS A 142 14.19 -11.31 6.48
C LYS A 142 13.41 -11.55 5.19
N SER A 143 12.41 -12.43 5.23
CA SER A 143 11.54 -12.72 4.08
C SER A 143 10.64 -11.52 3.74
N ILE A 144 10.12 -10.82 4.75
CA ILE A 144 9.37 -9.57 4.57
C ILE A 144 10.26 -8.52 3.90
N ALA A 145 11.49 -8.34 4.38
CA ALA A 145 12.37 -7.30 3.88
C ALA A 145 12.85 -7.54 2.45
N LEU A 146 13.24 -8.77 2.11
CA LEU A 146 13.60 -9.13 0.73
C LEU A 146 12.41 -8.93 -0.21
N ARG A 147 11.22 -9.40 0.19
CA ARG A 147 9.99 -9.21 -0.59
C ARG A 147 9.72 -7.75 -0.88
N THR A 148 9.75 -6.92 0.16
CA THR A 148 9.43 -5.50 0.05
C THR A 148 10.49 -4.75 -0.76
N MET A 149 11.77 -5.14 -0.67
CA MET A 149 12.82 -4.65 -1.56
C MET A 149 12.53 -4.99 -3.03
N TYR A 150 12.18 -6.24 -3.35
CA TYR A 150 11.84 -6.63 -4.72
C TYR A 150 10.61 -5.88 -5.25
N CYS A 151 9.57 -5.69 -4.44
CA CYS A 151 8.38 -4.91 -4.81
C CYS A 151 8.74 -3.46 -5.15
N SER A 152 9.56 -2.83 -4.29
CA SER A 152 10.01 -1.46 -4.45
C SER A 152 10.91 -1.30 -5.68
N LEU A 153 11.85 -2.24 -5.92
CA LEU A 153 12.70 -2.23 -7.11
C LEU A 153 11.88 -2.39 -8.40
N ALA A 154 10.95 -3.35 -8.43
CA ALA A 154 10.09 -3.59 -9.58
C ALA A 154 9.21 -2.38 -9.89
N SER A 155 8.65 -1.75 -8.85
CA SER A 155 7.85 -0.54 -8.97
C SER A 155 8.68 0.64 -9.47
N PHE A 156 9.92 0.79 -9.00
CA PHE A 156 10.84 1.82 -9.47
C PHE A 156 11.19 1.64 -10.96
N ILE A 157 11.52 0.42 -11.38
CA ILE A 157 11.85 0.09 -12.78
C ILE A 157 10.66 0.35 -13.71
N LEU A 158 9.45 -0.02 -13.30
CA LEU A 158 8.22 0.21 -14.08
C LEU A 158 7.82 1.69 -14.12
N CYS A 159 8.16 2.46 -13.09
CA CYS A 159 7.81 3.87 -12.99
C CYS A 159 8.70 4.77 -13.88
N ILE A 160 9.98 4.42 -14.05
CA ILE A 160 10.93 5.18 -14.90
C ILE A 160 10.41 5.40 -16.33
N PRO A 161 10.00 4.39 -17.11
CA PRO A 161 9.54 4.60 -18.47
C PRO A 161 8.27 5.47 -18.53
N ILE A 162 7.35 5.33 -17.57
CA ILE A 162 6.13 6.14 -17.50
C ILE A 162 6.48 7.62 -17.26
N LEU A 163 7.51 7.88 -16.47
CA LEU A 163 8.02 9.23 -16.23
C LEU A 163 8.62 9.84 -17.50
N TYR A 164 9.33 9.04 -18.31
CA TYR A 164 9.91 9.49 -19.58
C TYR A 164 8.86 9.83 -20.65
N TYR A 165 7.68 9.20 -20.62
CA TYR A 165 6.57 9.51 -21.53
C TYR A 165 5.72 10.73 -21.10
N GLY A 166 6.15 11.49 -20.08
CA GLY A 166 5.44 12.70 -19.62
C GLY A 166 4.18 12.42 -18.79
N GLY A 167 3.89 11.16 -18.48
CA GLY A 167 2.74 10.75 -17.68
C GLY A 167 3.01 10.82 -16.18
N GLY A 168 3.45 11.97 -15.65
CA GLY A 168 3.89 12.07 -14.25
C GLY A 168 2.82 11.65 -13.23
N VAL A 169 1.56 12.04 -13.45
CA VAL A 169 0.42 11.61 -12.61
C VAL A 169 0.27 10.09 -12.63
N TRP A 170 0.36 9.49 -13.80
CA TRP A 170 0.26 8.05 -14.01
C TRP A 170 1.44 7.29 -13.42
N ALA A 171 2.63 7.88 -13.37
CA ALA A 171 3.81 7.29 -12.75
C ALA A 171 3.60 7.06 -11.25
N ILE A 172 3.04 8.05 -10.55
CA ILE A 172 2.75 7.94 -9.11
C ILE A 172 1.67 6.87 -8.88
N VAL A 173 0.60 6.88 -9.68
CA VAL A 173 -0.49 5.89 -9.56
C VAL A 173 0.00 4.47 -9.88
N ALA A 174 0.75 4.30 -10.96
CA ALA A 174 1.31 3.02 -11.39
C ALA A 174 2.32 2.47 -10.38
N SER A 175 3.18 3.33 -9.81
CA SER A 175 4.12 2.88 -8.77
C SER A 175 3.39 2.36 -7.54
N GLN A 176 2.31 3.02 -7.11
CA GLN A 176 1.51 2.58 -5.98
C GLN A 176 0.76 1.27 -6.26
N LEU A 177 0.12 1.15 -7.42
CA LEU A 177 -0.56 -0.06 -7.84
C LEU A 177 0.39 -1.24 -8.00
N THR A 178 1.55 -1.02 -8.62
CA THR A 178 2.57 -2.05 -8.80
C THR A 178 3.10 -2.53 -7.45
N THR A 179 3.36 -1.59 -6.52
CA THR A 179 3.84 -1.96 -5.19
C THR A 179 2.84 -2.88 -4.48
N SER A 180 1.55 -2.53 -4.51
CA SER A 180 0.50 -3.32 -3.86
C SER A 180 0.23 -4.64 -4.59
N ALA A 181 0.25 -4.66 -5.92
CA ALA A 181 0.05 -5.87 -6.71
C ALA A 181 1.20 -6.88 -6.56
N VAL A 182 2.45 -6.42 -6.59
CA VAL A 182 3.63 -7.28 -6.40
C VAL A 182 3.73 -7.76 -4.95
N SER A 183 3.33 -6.92 -3.99
CA SER A 183 3.22 -7.35 -2.59
C SER A 183 2.24 -8.51 -2.46
N PHE A 184 1.06 -8.44 -3.10
CA PHE A 184 0.08 -9.53 -3.12
C PHE A 184 0.61 -10.80 -3.81
N PHE A 185 1.29 -10.67 -4.95
CA PHE A 185 1.76 -11.85 -5.71
C PHE A 185 2.87 -12.61 -4.99
N ASN A 186 3.71 -11.91 -4.24
CA ASN A 186 4.87 -12.48 -3.54
C ASN A 186 4.51 -13.01 -2.12
N ILE A 187 3.21 -13.21 -1.89
CA ILE A 187 2.61 -13.73 -0.66
C ILE A 187 2.01 -15.15 -0.86
N ASN A 188 1.73 -15.53 -2.11
CA ASN A 188 1.18 -16.83 -2.50
C ASN A 188 2.29 -17.81 -2.89
#